data_AF-A0A484Y9K1-F1
#
_entry.id   AF-A0A484Y9K1-F1
#
_cell.length_a   1.000
_cell.length_b   1.000
_cell.length_c   1.000
_cell.angle_alpha   90.00
_cell.angle_beta   90.00
_cell.angle_gamma   90.00
#
_symmetry.space_group_name_H-M   'P 1'
#
loop_
_entity.id
_entity.type
_entity.pdbx_description
1 polymer ?
#
loop_
_entity_poly.entity_id
_entity_poly.type
_entity_poly.pdbx_seq_one_letter_code
_entity_poly.pdbx_strand_id
1 'polypeptide(L)'
;MSTTPLWLVQNVRLPGREGLWQIAIEEGRFGDITPMDGSHDESHEILNGRGGLAIPPFIEPHIHLDTTQTAGEPAWNESGTLFEGIERWAERKALLSHEDVKARAWKTP
;
A
#
# COMPACT_ATOMS: atom_id res chain seq x y z
N MET A 1 6.59 -5.52 22.32
CA MET A 1 5.21 -5.83 21.85
C MET A 1 5.22 -7.30 21.48
N SER A 2 4.38 -8.12 22.13
CA SER A 2 4.23 -9.52 21.75
C SER A 2 3.56 -9.56 20.37
N THR A 3 4.32 -9.85 19.32
CA THR A 3 3.77 -10.03 17.97
C THR A 3 3.27 -11.46 17.89
N THR A 4 2.12 -11.74 18.49
CA THR A 4 1.47 -13.02 18.26
C THR A 4 1.10 -13.07 16.77
N PRO A 5 1.63 -14.04 16.00
CA PRO A 5 1.44 -14.04 14.56
C PRO A 5 -0.02 -14.30 14.23
N LEU A 6 -0.54 -13.55 13.28
CA LEU A 6 -1.83 -13.81 12.67
C LEU A 6 -1.80 -15.21 12.05
N TRP A 7 -2.76 -16.08 12.39
CA TRP A 7 -2.87 -17.41 11.80
C TRP A 7 -4.11 -17.56 10.89
N LEU A 8 -5.12 -16.69 11.03
CA LEU A 8 -6.34 -16.75 10.21
C LEU A 8 -6.84 -15.36 9.80
N VAL A 9 -7.19 -15.22 8.52
CA VAL A 9 -8.09 -14.17 8.02
C VAL A 9 -9.41 -14.82 7.64
N GLN A 10 -10.51 -14.40 8.24
CA GLN A 10 -11.82 -15.03 8.06
C GLN A 10 -12.87 -14.06 7.54
N ASN A 11 -14.01 -14.59 7.07
CA ASN A 11 -15.13 -13.80 6.54
C ASN A 11 -14.72 -12.79 5.45
N VAL A 12 -13.85 -13.20 4.52
CA VAL A 12 -13.47 -12.37 3.37
C VAL A 12 -14.16 -12.86 2.10
N ARG A 13 -14.34 -11.97 1.14
CA ARG A 13 -14.69 -12.32 -0.25
C ARG A 13 -13.41 -12.39 -1.07
N LEU A 14 -13.41 -13.22 -2.12
CA LEU A 14 -12.33 -13.30 -3.09
C LEU A 14 -12.86 -12.93 -4.48
N PRO A 15 -12.12 -12.13 -5.28
CA PRO A 15 -12.53 -11.79 -6.64
C PRO A 15 -12.83 -13.04 -7.48
N GLY A 16 -13.97 -13.04 -8.19
CA GLY A 16 -14.38 -14.15 -9.05
C GLY A 16 -14.80 -15.42 -8.32
N ARG A 17 -14.97 -15.38 -6.99
CA ARG A 17 -15.49 -16.50 -6.19
C ARG A 17 -16.72 -16.06 -5.40
N GLU A 18 -17.73 -16.91 -5.40
CA GLU A 18 -18.93 -16.70 -4.60
C GLU A 18 -18.71 -17.02 -3.11
N GLY A 19 -19.54 -16.44 -2.26
CA GLY A 19 -19.55 -16.71 -0.82
C GLY A 19 -18.43 -16.03 -0.02
N LEU A 20 -18.29 -16.48 1.23
CA LEU A 20 -17.22 -16.07 2.15
C LEU A 20 -16.14 -17.15 2.21
N TRP A 21 -14.92 -16.71 2.45
CA TRP A 21 -13.70 -17.50 2.45
C TRP A 21 -12.87 -17.19 3.69
N GLN A 22 -11.94 -18.10 3.99
CA GLN A 22 -10.92 -17.94 5.01
C GLN A 22 -9.54 -18.28 4.45
N ILE A 23 -8.51 -17.65 5.00
CA ILE A 23 -7.11 -17.76 4.58
C ILE A 23 -6.28 -18.08 5.82
N ALA A 24 -5.73 -19.29 5.88
CA ALA A 24 -4.80 -19.69 6.92
C ALA A 24 -3.40 -19.12 6.63
N ILE A 25 -2.70 -18.70 7.69
CA ILE A 25 -1.36 -18.13 7.64
C ILE A 25 -0.42 -18.99 8.48
N GLU A 26 0.63 -19.49 7.84
CA GLU A 26 1.66 -20.33 8.43
C GLU A 26 3.02 -19.69 8.14
N GLU A 27 3.76 -19.34 9.19
CA GLU A 27 5.11 -18.76 9.06
C GLU A 27 5.19 -17.56 8.08
N GLY A 28 4.15 -16.72 8.08
CA GLY A 28 4.05 -15.54 7.21
C GLY A 28 3.69 -15.84 5.75
N ARG A 29 3.26 -17.06 5.44
CA ARG A 29 2.79 -17.50 4.11
C ARG A 29 1.34 -17.97 4.19
N PHE A 30 0.64 -17.93 3.06
CA PHE A 30 -0.70 -18.54 2.99
C PHE A 30 -0.56 -20.07 2.97
N GLY A 31 -1.17 -20.73 3.96
CA GLY A 31 -1.20 -22.19 4.08
C GLY A 31 -2.34 -22.78 3.24
N ASP A 32 -3.58 -22.42 3.56
CA ASP A 32 -4.78 -22.86 2.83
C ASP A 32 -5.79 -21.71 2.64
N ILE A 33 -6.60 -21.81 1.59
CA ILE A 33 -7.65 -20.86 1.24
C ILE A 33 -8.95 -21.65 0.96
N THR A 34 -9.83 -21.71 1.94
CA THR A 34 -11.05 -22.54 1.88
C THR A 34 -12.32 -21.67 1.96
N PRO A 35 -13.47 -22.19 1.50
CA PRO A 35 -14.76 -21.59 1.84
C PRO A 35 -14.93 -21.49 3.37
N MET A 36 -15.71 -20.51 3.81
CA MET A 36 -16.05 -20.31 5.22
C MET A 36 -17.05 -21.38 5.67
N ASP A 37 -16.77 -22.09 6.77
CA ASP A 37 -17.61 -23.14 7.36
C ASP A 37 -18.15 -22.78 8.75
N GLY A 38 -17.55 -21.79 9.43
CA GLY A 38 -18.00 -21.21 10.69
C GLY A 38 -17.10 -20.05 11.10
N SER A 39 -17.59 -19.13 11.94
CA SER A 39 -16.76 -18.00 12.43
C SER A 39 -16.14 -18.30 13.78
N HIS A 40 -14.89 -17.87 13.94
CA HIS A 40 -14.20 -17.77 15.21
C HIS A 40 -14.44 -16.40 15.85
N ASP A 41 -14.31 -16.32 17.18
CA ASP A 41 -14.27 -15.03 17.87
C ASP A 41 -13.03 -14.24 17.44
N GLU A 42 -13.19 -12.92 17.29
CA GLU A 42 -12.09 -12.02 16.94
C GLU A 42 -11.03 -12.00 18.05
N SER A 43 -9.76 -12.08 17.67
CA SER A 43 -8.62 -12.05 18.58
C SER A 43 -7.40 -11.42 17.91
N HIS A 44 -6.30 -11.25 18.63
CA HIS A 44 -5.04 -10.76 18.04
C HIS A 44 -4.46 -11.70 16.97
N GLU A 45 -4.91 -12.96 16.92
CA GLU A 45 -4.41 -13.99 16.01
C GLU A 45 -5.39 -14.27 14.86
N ILE A 46 -6.60 -13.68 14.91
CA ILE A 46 -7.69 -13.89 13.94
C ILE A 46 -8.22 -12.54 13.45
N LEU A 47 -8.02 -12.26 12.17
CA LEU A 47 -8.52 -11.06 11.51
C LEU A 47 -9.86 -11.36 10.84
N ASN A 48 -10.94 -10.70 11.29
CA ASN A 48 -12.24 -10.79 10.65
C ASN A 48 -12.39 -9.72 9.56
N GLY A 49 -12.50 -10.14 8.30
CA GLY A 49 -12.71 -9.28 7.15
C GLY A 49 -14.14 -8.73 7.04
N ARG A 50 -15.09 -9.24 7.82
CA ARG A 50 -16.48 -8.74 7.94
C ARG A 50 -17.19 -8.59 6.59
N GLY A 51 -16.94 -9.52 5.68
CA GLY A 51 -17.48 -9.55 4.33
C GLY A 51 -16.76 -8.64 3.32
N GLY A 52 -15.65 -8.01 3.72
CA GLY A 52 -14.76 -7.24 2.86
C GLY A 52 -14.00 -8.12 1.86
N LEU A 53 -13.37 -7.48 0.87
CA LEU A 53 -12.66 -8.16 -0.20
C LEU A 53 -11.18 -8.35 0.17
N ALA A 54 -10.71 -9.59 0.14
CA ALA A 54 -9.28 -9.89 0.20
C ALA A 54 -8.71 -9.90 -1.21
N ILE A 55 -7.72 -9.04 -1.45
CA ILE A 55 -6.98 -8.92 -2.70
C ILE A 55 -5.48 -8.92 -2.39
N PRO A 56 -4.62 -9.30 -3.36
CA PRO A 56 -3.19 -9.02 -3.23
C PRO A 56 -2.97 -7.50 -3.06
N PRO A 57 -1.82 -7.09 -2.51
CA PRO A 57 -1.48 -5.67 -2.42
C PRO A 57 -1.62 -4.96 -3.77
N PHE A 58 -2.10 -3.72 -3.75
CA PHE A 58 -2.02 -2.88 -4.94
C PHE A 58 -0.57 -2.65 -5.34
N ILE A 59 -0.35 -2.49 -6.64
CA ILE A 59 0.96 -2.22 -7.23
C ILE A 59 0.92 -0.79 -7.78
N GLU A 60 1.91 0.01 -7.41
CA GLU A 60 2.24 1.27 -8.08
C GLU A 60 3.38 1.00 -9.08
N PRO A 61 3.07 0.76 -10.38
CA PRO A 61 4.07 0.37 -11.36
C PRO A 61 4.89 1.56 -11.89
N HIS A 62 4.43 2.81 -11.71
CA HIS A 62 5.10 3.99 -12.24
C HIS A 62 4.91 5.19 -11.31
N ILE A 63 5.95 5.49 -10.54
CA ILE A 63 6.00 6.66 -9.67
C ILE A 63 7.41 7.27 -9.65
N HIS A 64 7.48 8.59 -9.46
CA HIS A 64 8.72 9.34 -9.32
C HIS A 64 8.91 9.76 -7.85
N LEU A 65 9.48 8.88 -7.02
CA LEU A 65 9.70 9.17 -5.58
C LEU A 65 10.82 10.19 -5.31
N ASP A 66 11.70 10.42 -6.26
CA ASP A 66 12.71 11.47 -6.17
C ASP A 66 12.10 12.88 -6.31
N THR A 67 11.04 13.01 -7.09
CA THR A 67 10.31 14.26 -7.37
C THR A 67 9.06 14.46 -6.51
N THR A 68 8.62 13.43 -5.78
CA THR A 68 7.42 13.51 -4.94
C THR A 68 7.52 14.64 -3.91
N GLN A 69 6.38 15.23 -3.55
CA GLN A 69 6.28 16.29 -2.53
C GLN A 69 7.13 17.55 -2.81
N THR A 70 7.42 17.89 -4.08
CA THR A 70 8.16 19.13 -4.44
C THR A 70 7.37 20.12 -5.30
N ALA A 71 6.05 19.92 -5.46
CA ALA A 71 5.23 20.86 -6.23
C ALA A 71 5.27 22.25 -5.57
N GLY A 72 5.56 23.29 -6.36
CA GLY A 72 5.71 24.66 -5.87
C GLY A 72 7.13 25.03 -5.41
N GLU A 73 8.11 24.13 -5.53
CA GLU A 73 9.49 24.38 -5.12
C GLU A 73 10.45 24.40 -6.33
N PRO A 74 11.09 25.53 -6.67
CA PRO A 74 10.93 26.87 -6.08
C PRO A 74 9.70 27.65 -6.61
N ALA A 75 9.03 27.13 -7.64
CA ALA A 75 7.87 27.75 -8.25
C ALA A 75 6.89 26.67 -8.74
N TRP A 76 5.63 27.06 -8.91
CA TRP A 76 4.61 26.19 -9.47
C TRP A 76 4.78 26.02 -10.98
N ASN A 77 4.31 24.88 -11.50
CA ASN A 77 4.05 24.72 -12.92
C ASN A 77 2.70 25.38 -13.23
N GLU A 78 2.74 26.63 -13.70
CA GLU A 78 1.57 27.49 -13.90
C GLU A 78 0.75 27.05 -15.14
N SER A 79 1.41 26.56 -16.20
CA SER A 79 0.72 26.07 -17.41
C SER A 79 0.19 24.65 -17.28
N GLY A 80 0.69 23.86 -16.34
CA GLY A 80 0.37 22.43 -16.20
C GLY A 80 0.95 21.56 -17.31
N THR A 81 1.91 22.05 -18.10
CA THR A 81 2.50 21.30 -19.21
C THR A 81 3.67 20.42 -18.76
N LEU A 82 3.96 19.36 -19.53
CA LEU A 82 5.13 18.51 -19.30
C LEU A 82 6.44 19.32 -19.35
N PHE A 83 6.59 20.20 -20.34
CA PHE A 83 7.83 20.95 -20.55
C PHE A 83 8.12 21.91 -19.40
N GLU A 84 7.12 22.70 -18.97
CA GLU A 84 7.29 23.55 -17.79
C GLU A 84 7.56 22.69 -16.54
N GLY A 85 6.91 21.53 -16.39
CA GLY A 85 7.19 20.60 -15.29
C GLY A 85 8.65 20.12 -15.27
N ILE A 86 9.22 19.80 -16.43
CA ILE A 86 10.64 19.44 -16.56
C ILE A 86 11.54 20.63 -16.19
N GLU A 87 11.18 21.85 -16.61
CA GLU A 87 11.92 23.06 -16.26
C GLU A 87 11.88 23.34 -14.75
N ARG A 88 10.71 23.30 -14.12
CA ARG A 88 10.56 23.45 -12.65
C ARG A 88 11.34 22.37 -11.90
N TRP A 89 11.30 21.13 -12.38
CA TRP A 89 12.08 20.06 -11.77
C TRP A 89 13.60 20.27 -11.94
N ALA A 90 14.05 20.82 -13.08
CA ALA A 90 15.45 21.14 -13.27
C ALA A 90 15.95 22.18 -12.25
N GLU A 91 15.13 23.18 -11.92
CA GLU A 91 15.39 24.14 -10.85
C GLU A 91 15.46 23.44 -9.48
N ARG A 92 14.48 22.57 -9.15
CA ARG A 92 14.45 21.84 -7.88
C ARG A 92 15.63 20.90 -7.70
N LYS A 93 16.08 20.27 -8.79
CA LYS A 93 17.19 19.31 -8.80
C LYS A 93 18.50 19.92 -8.31
N ALA A 94 18.72 21.21 -8.56
CA ALA A 94 19.89 21.93 -8.05
C ALA A 94 19.90 22.08 -6.51
N LEU A 95 18.76 21.88 -5.86
CA LEU A 95 18.56 22.01 -4.41
C LEU A 95 18.48 20.68 -3.67
N LEU A 96 18.60 19.54 -4.38
CA LEU A 96 18.43 18.22 -3.78
C LEU A 96 19.59 17.85 -2.84
N SER A 97 19.24 17.16 -1.75
CA SER A 97 20.19 16.43 -0.91
C SER A 97 19.70 14.99 -0.71
N HIS A 98 20.60 14.11 -0.26
CA HIS A 98 20.27 12.72 0.03
C HIS A 98 19.17 12.60 1.11
N GLU A 99 19.27 13.41 2.17
CA GLU A 99 18.31 13.40 3.28
C GLU A 99 16.94 13.92 2.85
N ASP A 100 16.91 14.97 2.02
CA ASP A 100 15.69 15.54 1.46
C ASP A 100 14.91 14.50 0.64
N VAL A 101 15.58 13.84 -0.31
CA VAL A 101 14.96 12.81 -1.15
C VAL A 101 14.39 11.68 -0.30
N LYS A 102 15.16 11.15 0.66
CA LYS A 102 14.68 10.09 1.54
C LYS A 102 13.47 10.56 2.35
N ALA A 103 13.55 11.73 2.98
CA ALA A 103 12.47 12.21 3.83
C ALA A 103 11.15 12.37 3.07
N ARG A 104 11.18 12.81 1.80
CA ARG A 104 9.98 12.91 0.95
C ARG A 104 9.49 11.55 0.47
N ALA A 105 10.40 10.66 0.07
CA ALA A 105 10.03 9.29 -0.32
C ALA A 105 9.33 8.54 0.83
N TRP A 106 9.83 8.64 2.07
CA TRP A 106 9.21 8.01 3.26
C TRP A 106 7.85 8.62 3.66
N LYS A 107 7.56 9.86 3.26
CA LYS A 107 6.27 10.51 3.51
C LYS A 107 5.24 10.24 2.41
N THR A 108 5.67 9.71 1.27
CA THR A 108 4.77 9.41 0.15
C THR A 108 4.08 8.09 0.45
N PRO A 109 2.73 8.07 0.57
CA PRO A 109 1.97 6.89 0.91
C PRO A 109 1.97 5.82 -0.19
#